data_AF-A0A239E1C6-F1
#
_entry.id   AF-A0A239E1C6-F1
#
_cell.length_a   1.000
_cell.length_b   1.000
_cell.length_c   1.000
_cell.angle_alpha   90.00
_cell.angle_beta   90.00
_cell.angle_gamma   90.00
#
_symmetry.space_group_name_H-M   'P 1'
#
loop_
_entity.id
_entity.type
_entity.pdbx_description
1 polymer ?
#
loop_
_entity_poly.entity_id
_entity_poly.type
_entity_poly.pdbx_seq_one_letter_code
_entity_poly.pdbx_strand_id
1 'polypeptide(L)'
;MEVSVGDALVRWQELIQRAEAGEEIILTRQGHAVVRMLPVQPSAVFDPKRRADFLRTLSRKASAKAAPGAPAAQADQFLYGNDGLPR
;
A
#
# COMPACT_ATOMS: atom_id res chain seq x y z
N MET A 1 20.73 3.50 -2.17
CA MET A 1 22.08 3.69 -1.60
C MET A 1 22.19 2.95 -0.28
N GLU A 2 23.34 2.37 0.07
CA GLU A 2 23.60 1.76 1.38
C GLU A 2 24.62 2.57 2.19
N VAL A 3 24.32 2.83 3.47
CA VAL A 3 25.17 3.66 4.35
C VAL A 3 25.26 3.01 5.72
N SER A 4 26.47 2.92 6.30
CA SER A 4 26.60 2.41 7.67
C SER A 4 25.90 3.33 8.67
N VAL A 5 25.31 2.79 9.75
CA VAL A 5 24.66 3.61 10.78
C VAL A 5 25.63 4.64 11.39
N GLY A 6 26.92 4.31 11.50
CA GLY A 6 27.95 5.23 11.99
C GLY A 6 28.14 6.43 11.06
N ASP A 7 28.30 6.18 9.77
CA ASP A 7 28.46 7.25 8.77
C ASP A 7 27.17 8.06 8.58
N ALA A 8 26.02 7.40 8.72
CA ALA A 8 24.72 8.02 8.61
C ALA A 8 24.48 9.10 9.68
N LEU A 9 25.03 8.92 10.89
CA LEU A 9 24.92 9.94 11.95
C LEU A 9 25.65 11.23 11.60
N VAL A 10 26.81 11.14 10.95
CA VAL A 10 27.61 12.31 10.54
C VAL A 10 26.94 13.08 9.41
N ARG A 11 26.26 12.39 8.50
CA ARG A 11 25.62 12.96 7.30
C ARG A 11 24.09 12.98 7.37
N TRP A 12 23.53 12.87 8.57
CA TRP A 12 22.10 12.63 8.76
C TRP A 12 21.20 13.63 8.02
N GLN A 13 21.55 14.92 8.09
CA GLN A 13 20.80 15.99 7.41
C GLN A 13 20.79 15.85 5.89
N GLU A 14 21.93 15.49 5.29
CA GLU A 14 22.03 15.27 3.85
C GLU A 14 21.22 14.04 3.41
N LEU A 15 21.30 12.95 4.19
CA LEU A 15 20.55 11.72 3.90
C LEU A 15 19.03 11.96 4.00
N ILE A 16 18.56 12.77 4.94
CA ILE A 16 17.15 13.16 5.01
C ILE A 16 16.73 13.89 3.74
N GLN A 17 17.47 14.94 3.34
CA GLN A 17 17.11 15.72 2.14
C GLN A 17 17.06 14.86 0.88
N ARG A 18 17.98 13.90 0.75
CA ARG A 18 18.01 12.96 -0.37
C ARG A 18 16.83 11.97 -0.32
N ALA A 19 16.50 11.45 0.87
CA ALA A 19 15.31 10.63 1.04
C ALA A 19 14.04 11.41 0.72
N GLU A 20 13.92 12.66 1.15
CA GLU A 20 12.79 13.56 0.84
C GLU A 20 12.65 13.83 -0.66
N ALA A 21 13.77 13.96 -1.37
CA ALA A 21 13.81 14.10 -2.83
C ALA A 21 13.41 12.80 -3.58
N GLY A 22 13.18 11.69 -2.87
CA GLY A 22 12.73 10.43 -3.43
C GLY A 22 13.82 9.36 -3.57
N GLU A 23 15.03 9.60 -3.04
CA GLU A 23 16.08 8.59 -3.07
C GLU A 23 15.87 7.52 -1.99
N GLU A 24 15.98 6.24 -2.37
CA GLU A 24 15.94 5.14 -1.41
C GLU A 24 17.31 4.99 -0.72
N ILE A 25 17.32 5.15 0.60
CA ILE A 25 18.51 5.03 1.44
C ILE A 25 18.30 3.88 2.43
N ILE A 26 19.25 2.95 2.46
CA ILE A 26 19.26 1.80 3.36
C ILE A 26 20.40 1.99 4.35
N LEU A 27 20.06 2.03 5.64
CA LEU A 27 21.06 2.04 6.71
C LEU A 27 21.47 0.62 7.05
N THR A 28 22.77 0.40 7.16
CA THR A 28 23.35 -0.90 7.47
C THR A 28 24.09 -0.88 8.80
N ARG A 29 24.00 -1.97 9.56
CA ARG A 29 24.83 -2.20 10.74
C ARG A 29 25.62 -3.47 10.51
N GLN A 30 26.95 -3.39 10.58
CA GLN A 30 27.84 -4.53 10.32
C GLN A 30 27.56 -5.20 8.96
N GLY A 31 27.33 -4.40 7.91
CA GLY A 31 27.04 -4.89 6.56
C GLY A 31 25.63 -5.42 6.32
N HIS A 32 24.77 -5.43 7.33
CA HIS A 32 23.38 -5.91 7.20
C HIS A 32 22.41 -4.73 7.18
N ALA A 33 21.45 -4.74 6.26
CA ALA A 33 20.38 -3.75 6.20
C ALA A 33 19.52 -3.80 7.48
N VAL A 34 19.36 -2.65 8.14
CA VAL A 34 18.58 -2.53 9.39
C VAL A 34 17.44 -1.54 9.30
N VAL A 35 17.57 -0.49 8.50
CA VAL A 35 16.54 0.55 8.33
C VAL A 35 16.50 0.95 6.88
N ARG A 36 15.30 1.23 6.36
CA ARG A 36 15.10 1.86 5.07
C ARG A 36 14.44 3.20 5.28
N MET A 37 15.09 4.26 4.82
CA MET A 37 14.54 5.61 4.77
C MET A 37 13.78 5.80 3.47
N LEU A 38 12.52 6.21 3.60
CA LEU A 38 11.65 6.55 2.49
C LEU A 38 11.08 7.94 2.77
N PRO A 39 10.85 8.76 1.74
CA PRO A 39 10.16 10.02 1.93
C PRO A 39 8.79 9.73 2.54
N VAL A 40 8.44 10.48 3.58
CA VAL A 40 7.05 10.58 4.03
C VAL A 40 6.35 11.55 3.09
N GLN A 41 6.27 11.19 1.81
CA GLN A 41 5.33 11.88 0.94
C GLN A 41 3.94 11.71 1.58
N PRO A 42 3.16 12.79 1.75
CA PRO A 42 1.76 12.65 2.06
C PRO A 42 1.16 11.92 0.87
N SER A 43 1.02 10.60 1.00
CA SER A 43 0.52 9.62 0.01
C SER A 43 -0.17 10.33 -1.14
N ALA A 44 0.62 10.69 -2.17
CA ALA A 44 0.23 11.57 -3.28
C ALA A 44 -1.08 12.33 -3.02
N VAL A 45 -1.05 13.43 -2.26
CA VAL A 45 -2.19 14.35 -1.95
C VAL A 45 -3.50 13.71 -2.36
N PHE A 46 -4.12 12.92 -1.48
CA PHE A 46 -5.34 12.15 -1.76
C PHE A 46 -6.24 12.94 -2.72
N ASP A 47 -6.19 12.59 -4.00
CA ASP A 47 -6.95 13.29 -5.02
C ASP A 47 -8.29 12.58 -5.10
N PRO A 48 -9.37 13.16 -4.54
CA PRO A 48 -10.65 12.48 -4.47
C PRO A 48 -11.17 12.15 -5.88
N LYS A 49 -10.84 12.98 -6.88
CA LYS A 49 -11.22 12.75 -8.28
C LYS A 49 -10.46 11.58 -8.86
N ARG A 50 -9.13 11.55 -8.71
CA ARG A 50 -8.31 10.44 -9.20
C ARG A 50 -8.70 9.11 -8.56
N ARG A 51 -9.02 9.12 -7.27
CA ARG A 51 -9.55 7.93 -6.58
C ARG A 51 -10.91 7.51 -7.11
N ALA A 52 -11.85 8.44 -7.25
CA ALA A 52 -13.18 8.15 -7.78
C ALA A 52 -13.10 7.58 -9.21
N ASP A 53 -12.24 8.14 -10.05
CA ASP A 53 -12.00 7.69 -11.43
C ASP A 53 -11.42 6.28 -11.49
N PHE A 54 -10.46 6.00 -10.61
CA PHE A 54 -9.89 4.67 -10.46
C PHE A 54 -10.94 3.64 -10.03
N LEU A 55 -11.71 3.93 -8.97
CA LEU A 55 -12.77 3.05 -8.48
C LEU A 55 -13.86 2.81 -9.53
N ARG A 56 -14.26 3.85 -10.26
CA ARG A 56 -15.24 3.74 -11.36
C ARG A 56 -14.72 2.85 -12.50
N THR A 57 -13.44 2.97 -12.83
CA THR A 57 -12.79 2.10 -13.83
C THR A 57 -12.75 0.65 -13.38
N LEU A 58 -12.40 0.39 -12.12
CA LEU A 58 -12.42 -0.95 -11.54
C LEU A 58 -13.84 -1.53 -11.51
N SER A 59 -14.83 -0.75 -11.07
CA SER A 59 -16.24 -1.18 -11.02
C SER A 59 -16.74 -1.60 -12.41
N ARG A 60 -16.46 -0.82 -13.46
CA ARG A 60 -16.81 -1.17 -14.85
C ARG A 60 -16.12 -2.44 -15.34
N LYS A 61 -14.86 -2.68 -14.95
CA LYS A 61 -14.16 -3.92 -15.28
C LYS A 61 -14.74 -5.12 -14.53
N ALA A 62 -15.13 -4.92 -13.27
CA ALA A 62 -15.72 -5.95 -12.43
C ALA A 62 -17.14 -6.32 -12.89
N SER A 63 -17.94 -5.35 -13.35
CA SER A 63 -19.29 -5.63 -13.85
C SER A 63 -19.29 -6.55 -15.07
N ALA A 64 -18.25 -6.51 -15.90
CA ALA A 64 -18.09 -7.45 -17.01
C ALA A 64 -17.84 -8.91 -16.56
N LYS A 65 -17.42 -9.11 -15.30
CA LYS A 65 -17.21 -10.42 -14.66
C LYS A 65 -18.33 -10.78 -13.69
N ALA A 66 -19.38 -9.95 -13.58
CA ALA A 66 -20.46 -10.21 -12.66
C ALA A 66 -21.21 -11.48 -13.10
N ALA A 67 -21.18 -12.50 -12.25
CA ALA A 67 -22.01 -13.67 -12.45
C ALA A 67 -23.46 -13.31 -12.06
N PRO A 68 -24.46 -13.77 -12.83
CA PRO A 68 -25.83 -13.74 -12.34
C PRO A 68 -25.92 -14.59 -11.07
N GLY A 69 -26.46 -14.02 -10.00
CA GLY A 69 -26.52 -14.66 -8.69
C GLY A 69 -27.52 -13.95 -7.78
N ALA A 70 -27.82 -14.58 -6.65
CA ALA A 70 -28.70 -14.01 -5.64
C ALA A 70 -28.18 -12.64 -5.17
N PRO A 71 -29.08 -11.69 -4.87
CA PRO A 71 -28.67 -10.37 -4.40
C PRO A 71 -27.84 -10.49 -3.12
N ALA A 72 -26.94 -9.53 -2.90
CA ALA A 72 -26.13 -9.48 -1.68
C ALA A 72 -26.98 -9.44 -0.40
N ALA A 73 -28.23 -8.97 -0.48
CA ALA A 73 -29.19 -9.00 0.63
C ALA A 73 -29.61 -10.41 1.08
N GLN A 74 -29.35 -11.43 0.25
CA GLN A 74 -29.59 -12.86 0.53
C GLN A 74 -28.26 -13.63 0.63
N ALA A 75 -27.16 -12.93 0.88
CA ALA A 75 -25.82 -13.52 0.98
C ALA A 75 -25.73 -14.59 2.05
N ASP A 76 -26.49 -14.43 3.13
CA ASP A 76 -26.62 -15.41 4.20
C ASP A 76 -27.08 -16.79 3.69
N GLN A 77 -28.05 -16.82 2.78
CA GLN A 77 -28.69 -18.04 2.29
C GLN A 77 -27.78 -18.90 1.40
N PHE A 78 -26.75 -18.30 0.81
CA PHE A 78 -25.81 -19.00 -0.08
C PHE A 78 -24.36 -19.05 0.44
N LEU A 79 -23.96 -18.16 1.36
CA LEU A 79 -22.62 -18.18 1.95
C LEU A 79 -22.54 -19.09 3.18
N TYR A 80 -23.63 -19.26 3.93
CA TYR A 80 -23.62 -20.01 5.20
C TYR A 80 -24.61 -21.18 5.20
N GLY A 81 -24.24 -22.25 5.89
CA GLY A 81 -25.08 -23.41 6.16
C GLY A 81 -26.06 -23.15 7.31
N ASN A 82 -26.95 -24.11 7.56
CA ASN A 82 -27.93 -24.02 8.66
C ASN A 82 -27.28 -24.08 10.05
N ASP A 83 -26.01 -24.48 10.12
CA ASP A 83 -25.15 -24.43 11.30
C ASP A 83 -24.43 -23.08 11.46
N GLY A 84 -24.64 -22.14 10.53
CA GLY A 84 -23.98 -20.83 10.50
C GLY A 84 -22.52 -20.88 10.05
N LEU A 85 -22.02 -22.04 9.60
CA LEU A 85 -20.66 -22.16 9.07
C LEU A 85 -20.63 -21.88 7.57
N PRO A 86 -19.49 -21.39 7.02
CA PRO A 86 -19.35 -21.23 5.58
C PRO A 86 -19.56 -22.55 4.84
N ARG A 87 -20.33 -22.51 3.75
CA ARG A 87 -20.48 -23.64 2.82
C ARG A 87 -19.28 -23.83 1.90
#